data_AF-B6SR55-F1
#
_entry.id   AF-B6SR55-F1
#
_cell.length_a   1.000
_cell.length_b   1.000
_cell.length_c   1.000
_cell.angle_alpha   90.00
_cell.angle_beta   90.00
_cell.angle_gamma   90.00
#
_symmetry.space_group_name_H-M   'P 1'
#
loop_
_entity.id
_entity.type
_entity.pdbx_description
1 polymer ?
#
loop_
_entity_poly.entity_id
_entity_poly.type
_entity_poly.pdbx_seq_one_letter_code
_entity_poly.pdbx_strand_id
1 'polypeptide(L)'
;MTTTAAVVKLLTAVLLFFAVSLRATGTKGEPCGTSSIHVQTVNTGATAAAGDTLFEVQVKNLCPCSVKNVRMDGGGFATTVEVDPVLFRPVDGGVYLVNAGESIASMGIVSFRYAWDHFFQLTPRSLEVDGQC
;
A
#
# COMPACT_ATOMS: atom_id res chain seq x y z
N MET A 1 -0.53 -54.96 -35.36
CA MET A 1 0.31 -54.16 -34.45
C MET A 1 0.11 -52.68 -34.73
N THR A 2 -1.00 -52.07 -34.31
CA THR A 2 -1.27 -50.63 -34.54
C THR A 2 -1.95 -49.94 -33.36
N THR A 3 -2.22 -50.67 -32.28
CA THR A 3 -3.02 -50.20 -31.14
C THR A 3 -2.21 -49.45 -30.09
N THR A 4 -0.91 -49.72 -29.95
CA THR A 4 -0.08 -49.11 -28.88
C THR A 4 0.33 -47.67 -29.18
N ALA A 5 0.71 -47.36 -30.42
CA ALA A 5 1.19 -46.02 -30.80
C ALA A 5 0.09 -44.94 -30.77
N ALA A 6 -1.16 -45.31 -31.12
CA ALA A 6 -2.30 -44.39 -31.07
C ALA A 6 -2.68 -44.05 -29.62
N VAL A 7 -2.65 -45.05 -28.74
CA VAL A 7 -2.93 -44.89 -27.30
C VAL A 7 -1.87 -44.02 -26.62
N VAL A 8 -0.58 -44.20 -26.94
CA VAL A 8 0.51 -43.36 -26.40
C VAL A 8 0.36 -41.90 -26.84
N LYS A 9 0.04 -41.64 -28.13
CA LYS A 9 -0.18 -40.27 -28.63
C LYS A 9 -1.37 -39.59 -27.95
N LEU A 10 -2.46 -40.34 -27.74
CA LEU A 10 -3.66 -39.83 -27.07
C LEU A 10 -3.36 -39.49 -25.60
N LEU A 11 -2.65 -40.37 -24.89
CA LEU A 11 -2.23 -40.15 -23.49
C LEU A 11 -1.31 -38.93 -23.36
N THR A 12 -0.36 -38.76 -24.29
CA THR A 12 0.58 -37.64 -24.28
C THR A 12 -0.14 -36.31 -24.55
N ALA A 13 -1.13 -36.31 -25.47
CA ALA A 13 -1.94 -35.13 -25.77
C ALA A 13 -2.82 -34.71 -24.59
N VAL A 14 -3.41 -35.67 -23.86
CA VAL A 14 -4.23 -35.41 -22.66
C VAL A 14 -3.39 -34.86 -21.51
N LEU A 15 -2.18 -35.40 -21.29
CA LEU A 15 -1.25 -34.89 -20.27
C LEU A 15 -0.80 -33.46 -20.54
N LEU A 16 -0.53 -33.11 -21.80
CA LEU A 16 -0.17 -31.75 -22.20
C LEU A 16 -1.34 -30.77 -22.01
N PHE A 17 -2.57 -31.19 -22.32
CA PHE A 17 -3.77 -30.39 -22.07
C PHE A 17 -4.00 -30.12 -20.57
N PHE A 18 -3.81 -31.14 -19.72
CA PHE A 18 -3.93 -30.97 -18.26
C PHE A 18 -2.82 -30.07 -17.68
N ALA A 19 -1.58 -30.19 -18.16
CA ALA A 19 -0.47 -29.33 -17.74
C ALA A 19 -0.69 -27.85 -18.12
N VAL A 20 -1.33 -27.58 -19.26
CA VAL A 20 -1.69 -26.22 -19.69
C VAL A 20 -2.88 -25.66 -18.91
N SER A 21 -3.83 -26.51 -18.54
CA SER A 21 -5.05 -26.13 -17.81
C SER A 21 -4.80 -25.77 -16.34
N LEU A 22 -3.69 -26.24 -15.74
CA LEU A 22 -3.30 -25.90 -14.36
C LEU A 22 -2.70 -24.48 -14.21
N ARG A 23 -2.80 -23.62 -15.23
CA ARG A 23 -2.67 -22.17 -15.03
C ARG A 23 -4.01 -21.64 -14.51
N ALA A 24 -4.37 -22.05 -13.29
CA ALA A 24 -5.43 -21.40 -12.53
C ALA A 24 -5.02 -19.94 -12.35
N THR A 25 -5.56 -19.07 -13.19
CA THR A 25 -5.57 -17.64 -12.95
C THR A 25 -6.32 -17.45 -11.64
N GLY A 26 -5.58 -17.26 -10.55
CA GLY A 26 -6.15 -16.89 -9.27
C GLY A 26 -7.14 -15.76 -9.50
N THR A 27 -8.34 -15.92 -8.95
CA THR A 27 -9.38 -14.91 -8.97
C THR A 27 -8.78 -13.63 -8.41
N LYS A 28 -8.44 -12.69 -9.30
CA LYS A 28 -7.91 -11.38 -8.92
C LYS A 28 -9.04 -10.63 -8.23
N GLY A 29 -9.10 -10.75 -6.90
CA GLY A 29 -9.56 -9.65 -6.07
C GLY A 29 -8.79 -8.40 -6.51
N GLU A 30 -9.47 -7.26 -6.51
CA GLU A 30 -8.93 -6.00 -7.01
C GLU A 30 -7.49 -5.80 -6.51
N PRO A 31 -6.50 -5.58 -7.40
CA PRO A 31 -5.12 -5.46 -6.99
C PRO A 31 -4.98 -4.33 -5.96
N CYS A 32 -4.12 -4.54 -4.97
CA CYS A 32 -3.84 -3.51 -3.98
C CYS A 32 -3.44 -2.21 -4.68
N GLY A 33 -4.12 -1.12 -4.29
CA GLY A 33 -4.03 0.18 -4.94
C GLY A 33 -4.21 1.29 -3.91
N THR A 34 -4.20 2.54 -4.34
CA THR A 34 -4.29 3.68 -3.41
C THR A 34 -5.54 3.64 -2.52
N SER A 35 -6.64 3.07 -3.01
CA SER A 35 -7.87 2.84 -2.25
C SER A 35 -7.72 1.87 -1.07
N SER A 36 -6.71 1.00 -1.07
CA SER A 36 -6.40 0.11 0.06
C SER A 36 -5.54 0.79 1.14
N ILE A 37 -5.12 2.03 0.95
CA ILE A 37 -4.46 2.82 1.99
C ILE A 37 -5.50 3.72 2.63
N HIS A 38 -5.83 3.43 3.88
CA HIS A 38 -6.75 4.26 4.64
C HIS A 38 -5.97 5.30 5.43
N VAL A 39 -6.35 6.57 5.30
CA VAL A 39 -5.75 7.68 6.04
C VAL A 39 -6.77 8.24 6.98
N GLN A 40 -6.45 8.24 8.27
CA GLN A 40 -7.27 8.84 9.31
C GLN A 40 -6.48 9.96 9.99
N THR A 41 -7.11 11.11 10.13
CA THR A 41 -6.55 12.25 10.88
C THR A 41 -7.44 12.55 12.06
N VAL A 42 -6.88 12.61 13.26
CA VAL A 42 -7.59 12.86 14.51
C VAL A 42 -7.03 14.13 15.15
N ASN A 43 -7.91 15.06 15.50
CA ASN A 43 -7.56 16.16 16.41
C ASN A 43 -7.40 15.58 17.82
N THR A 44 -6.22 15.71 18.41
CA THR A 44 -5.92 15.12 19.72
C THR A 44 -6.52 15.92 20.89
N GLY A 45 -6.99 17.14 20.63
CA GLY A 45 -7.42 18.11 21.65
C GLY A 45 -6.27 18.80 22.40
N ALA A 46 -5.03 18.40 22.14
CA ALA A 46 -3.84 19.04 22.69
C ALA A 46 -3.34 20.17 21.79
N THR A 47 -2.55 21.07 22.37
CA THR A 47 -1.88 22.17 21.67
C THR A 47 -0.37 22.03 21.76
N ALA A 48 0.33 22.35 20.67
CA ALA A 48 1.78 22.48 20.66
C ALA A 48 2.22 23.79 21.36
N ALA A 49 3.52 23.92 21.64
CA ALA A 49 4.07 25.09 22.35
C ALA A 49 3.77 26.43 21.67
N ALA A 50 3.56 26.44 20.35
CA ALA A 50 3.21 27.62 19.56
C ALA A 50 1.71 27.99 19.58
N GLY A 51 0.86 27.20 20.26
CA GLY A 51 -0.60 27.39 20.30
C GLY A 51 -1.37 26.63 19.23
N ASP A 52 -0.68 26.01 18.27
CA ASP A 52 -1.29 25.21 17.21
C ASP A 52 -1.93 23.92 17.74
N THR A 53 -2.96 23.45 17.05
CA THR A 53 -3.65 22.20 17.40
C THR A 53 -2.79 21.02 16.99
N LEU A 54 -2.67 20.03 17.87
CA LEU A 54 -1.96 18.79 17.60
C LEU A 54 -2.90 17.75 16.97
N PHE A 55 -2.53 17.27 15.79
CA PHE A 55 -3.22 16.23 15.06
C PHE A 55 -2.37 14.95 15.01
N GLU A 56 -3.03 13.80 15.02
CA GLU A 56 -2.42 12.50 14.76
C GLU A 56 -2.94 11.94 13.45
N VAL A 57 -2.02 11.57 12.55
CA VAL A 57 -2.31 10.89 11.29
C VAL A 57 -1.99 9.41 11.46
N GLN A 58 -2.90 8.56 11.02
CA GLN A 58 -2.69 7.11 10.91
C GLN A 58 -2.83 6.71 9.44
N VAL A 59 -1.74 6.17 8.89
CA VAL A 59 -1.71 5.58 7.55
C VAL A 59 -1.78 4.08 7.69
N LYS A 60 -2.93 3.51 7.36
CA LYS A 60 -3.22 2.09 7.52
C LYS A 60 -3.24 1.38 6.18
N ASN A 61 -2.48 0.28 6.08
CA ASN A 61 -2.55 -0.62 4.95
C ASN A 61 -3.69 -1.63 5.13
N LEU A 62 -4.76 -1.50 4.33
CA LEU A 62 -5.87 -2.46 4.27
C LEU A 62 -5.71 -3.49 3.16
N CYS A 63 -4.65 -3.41 2.35
CA CYS A 63 -4.31 -4.47 1.41
C CYS A 63 -3.96 -5.75 2.19
N PRO A 64 -4.38 -6.94 1.71
CA PRO A 64 -4.00 -8.21 2.31
C PRO A 64 -2.49 -8.49 2.25
N CYS A 65 -1.74 -7.72 1.47
CA CYS A 65 -0.32 -7.86 1.24
C CYS A 65 0.47 -6.69 1.82
N SER A 66 1.77 -6.92 2.02
CA SER A 66 2.71 -5.86 2.34
C SER A 66 2.82 -4.88 1.17
N VAL A 67 2.90 -3.59 1.48
CA VAL A 67 3.06 -2.52 0.48
C VAL A 67 4.21 -1.63 0.89
N LYS A 68 4.93 -1.06 -0.08
CA LYS A 68 6.08 -0.17 0.15
C LYS A 68 6.02 1.03 -0.77
N ASN A 69 6.96 1.95 -0.61
CA ASN A 69 7.03 3.18 -1.40
C ASN A 69 5.68 3.92 -1.45
N VAL A 70 4.96 3.92 -0.33
CA VAL A 70 3.67 4.60 -0.20
C VAL A 70 3.91 6.10 -0.25
N ARG A 71 3.36 6.75 -1.27
CA ARG A 71 3.45 8.19 -1.47
C ARG A 71 2.08 8.84 -1.27
N MET A 72 2.08 10.01 -0.65
CA MET A 72 0.89 10.80 -0.40
C MET A 72 0.99 12.16 -1.08
N ASP A 73 -0.14 12.66 -1.55
CA ASP A 73 -0.30 14.09 -1.81
C ASP A 73 -0.51 14.82 -0.48
N GLY A 74 0.31 15.84 -0.23
CA GLY A 74 0.29 16.60 1.01
C GLY A 74 -0.86 17.60 1.11
N GLY A 75 -1.51 17.97 0.00
CA GLY A 75 -2.61 18.94 0.02
C GLY A 75 -2.24 20.29 0.66
N GLY A 76 -0.98 20.72 0.49
CA GLY A 76 -0.46 21.95 1.13
C GLY A 76 0.05 21.76 2.56
N PHE A 77 0.29 20.51 2.98
CA PHE A 77 0.78 20.15 4.32
C PHE A 77 1.85 21.10 4.85
N ALA A 78 1.60 21.63 6.05
CA ALA A 78 2.52 22.45 6.81
C ALA A 78 2.45 22.06 8.28
N THR A 79 3.52 22.31 9.02
CA THR A 79 3.53 22.07 10.45
C THR A 79 4.54 22.95 11.18
N THR A 80 4.24 23.31 12.43
CA THR A 80 5.13 24.04 13.33
C THR A 80 5.97 23.13 14.24
N VAL A 81 5.70 21.83 14.26
CA VAL A 81 6.50 20.84 15.00
C VAL A 81 7.19 19.91 14.01
N GLU A 82 8.41 19.51 14.34
CA GLU A 82 9.16 18.58 13.49
C GLU A 82 8.48 17.20 13.49
N VAL A 83 8.18 16.71 12.29
CA VAL A 83 7.72 15.33 12.07
C VAL A 83 8.95 14.48 11.79
N ASP A 84 9.04 13.31 12.43
CA ASP A 84 10.13 12.37 12.17
C ASP A 84 10.19 12.03 10.67
N PRO A 85 11.30 12.37 9.97
CA PRO A 85 11.41 12.17 8.53
C PRO A 85 11.46 10.68 8.13
N VAL A 86 11.64 9.76 9.07
CA VAL A 86 11.47 8.32 8.84
C VAL A 86 9.99 7.97 8.69
N LEU A 87 9.10 8.68 9.36
CA LEU A 87 7.66 8.40 9.31
C LEU A 87 6.99 9.10 8.12
N PHE A 88 7.31 10.37 7.89
CA PHE A 88 6.69 11.19 6.86
C PHE A 88 7.61 12.34 6.42
N ARG A 89 8.03 12.34 5.15
CA ARG A 89 8.93 13.39 4.62
C ARG A 89 8.58 13.81 3.18
N PRO A 90 8.81 15.07 2.80
CA PRO A 90 8.63 15.49 1.40
C PRO A 90 9.65 14.80 0.49
N VAL A 91 9.25 14.51 -0.75
CA VAL A 91 10.15 14.01 -1.81
C VAL A 91 10.28 15.00 -2.96
N ASP A 92 9.15 15.49 -3.49
CA ASP A 92 9.09 16.52 -4.54
C ASP A 92 7.65 17.01 -4.73
N GLY A 93 7.46 18.25 -5.21
CA GLY A 93 6.16 18.72 -5.73
C GLY A 93 4.94 18.57 -4.80
N GLY A 94 5.11 18.65 -3.48
CA GLY A 94 4.02 18.44 -2.50
C GLY A 94 3.69 16.97 -2.24
N VAL A 95 4.50 16.04 -2.74
CA VAL A 95 4.42 14.61 -2.48
C VAL A 95 5.29 14.24 -1.29
N TYR A 96 4.77 13.34 -0.46
CA TYR A 96 5.42 12.87 0.75
C TYR A 96 5.59 11.34 0.72
N LEU A 97 6.71 10.86 1.23
CA LEU A 97 7.01 9.45 1.42
C LEU A 97 6.68 9.03 2.84
N VAL A 98 5.97 7.91 2.98
CA VAL A 98 5.61 7.31 4.27
C VAL A 98 6.61 6.21 4.63
N ASN A 99 6.92 6.08 5.91
CA ASN A 99 7.74 4.99 6.47
C ASN A 99 9.11 4.84 5.79
N ALA A 100 9.73 5.97 5.40
CA ALA A 100 10.98 6.00 4.64
C ALA A 100 10.97 5.21 3.31
N GLY A 101 9.78 4.81 2.83
CA GLY A 101 9.61 3.92 1.67
C GLY A 101 9.63 2.43 2.01
N GLU A 102 9.90 2.07 3.27
CA GLU A 102 9.91 0.69 3.76
C GLU A 102 8.51 0.09 3.81
N SER A 103 8.49 -1.24 3.84
CA SER A 103 7.28 -2.04 3.79
C SER A 103 6.37 -1.83 5.00
N ILE A 104 5.09 -1.62 4.72
CA ILE A 104 3.98 -1.60 5.67
C ILE A 104 3.23 -2.91 5.47
N ALA A 105 3.35 -3.82 6.44
CA ALA A 105 2.66 -5.11 6.42
C ALA A 105 1.14 -4.94 6.27
N SER A 106 0.46 -6.01 5.86
CA SER A 106 -1.01 -6.08 5.88
C SER A 106 -1.54 -5.71 7.26
N MET A 107 -2.56 -4.84 7.30
CA MET A 107 -3.13 -4.26 8.52
C MET A 107 -2.17 -3.40 9.37
N GLY A 108 -0.94 -3.19 8.90
CA GLY A 108 0.06 -2.33 9.52
C GLY A 108 -0.35 -0.86 9.49
N ILE A 109 0.13 -0.11 10.48
CA ILE A 109 -0.17 1.31 10.66
C ILE A 109 1.14 2.07 10.87
N VAL A 110 1.28 3.19 10.18
CA VAL A 110 2.32 4.19 10.41
C VAL A 110 1.62 5.43 10.95
N SER A 111 2.01 5.85 12.14
CA SER A 111 1.40 6.99 12.83
C SER A 111 2.41 8.10 13.03
N PHE A 112 2.02 9.33 12.77
CA PHE A 112 2.83 10.51 13.08
C PHE A 112 1.93 11.67 13.52
N ARG A 113 2.53 12.67 14.16
CA ARG A 113 1.81 13.85 14.65
C ARG A 113 2.33 15.11 14.01
N TYR A 114 1.44 16.05 13.76
CA TYR A 114 1.78 17.39 13.30
C TYR A 114 0.96 18.42 14.08
N ALA A 115 1.48 19.64 14.12
CA ALA A 115 0.80 20.79 14.73
C ALA A 115 0.54 21.84 13.67
N TRP A 116 -0.71 22.29 13.58
CA TRP A 116 -1.15 23.38 12.70
C TRP A 116 -2.50 23.95 13.17
N ASP A 117 -3.01 25.00 12.52
CA ASP A 117 -4.29 25.63 12.87
C ASP A 117 -5.53 24.89 12.31
N HIS A 118 -5.34 24.03 11.29
CA HIS A 118 -6.40 23.22 10.68
C HIS A 118 -5.90 21.84 10.24
N PHE A 119 -6.85 20.99 9.81
CA PHE A 119 -6.54 19.66 9.29
C PHE A 119 -6.08 19.73 7.83
N PHE A 120 -5.11 18.89 7.45
CA PHE A 120 -4.78 18.64 6.05
C PHE A 120 -5.43 17.36 5.54
N GLN A 121 -5.96 17.40 4.32
CA GLN A 121 -6.43 16.21 3.61
C GLN A 121 -5.25 15.55 2.90
N LEU A 122 -4.64 14.56 3.56
CA LEU A 122 -3.59 13.72 2.96
C LEU A 122 -4.24 12.60 2.15
N THR A 123 -3.90 12.49 0.87
CA THR A 123 -4.48 11.48 -0.03
C THR A 123 -3.42 10.53 -0.56
N PRO A 124 -3.63 9.20 -0.52
CA PRO A 124 -2.71 8.25 -1.13
C PRO A 124 -2.58 8.50 -2.63
N ARG A 125 -1.34 8.66 -3.11
CA ARG A 125 -1.02 8.97 -4.50
C ARG A 125 -0.49 7.75 -5.27
N SER A 126 0.35 6.95 -4.63
CA SER A 126 0.88 5.71 -5.22
C SER A 126 1.36 4.76 -4.14
N LEU A 127 1.46 3.48 -4.48
CA LEU A 127 2.11 2.45 -3.69
C LEU A 127 2.71 1.37 -4.59
N GLU A 128 3.57 0.54 -4.03
CA GLU A 128 4.08 -0.68 -4.64
C GLU A 128 3.71 -1.87 -3.74
N VAL A 129 3.32 -3.00 -4.33
CA VAL A 129 3.16 -4.24 -3.57
C VAL A 129 4.55 -4.82 -3.32
N ASP A 130 4.83 -5.19 -2.07
CA ASP A 130 6.13 -5.74 -1.69
C ASP A 130 6.14 -7.26 -1.80
N GLY A 131 6.81 -7.77 -2.83
CA GLY A 131 6.97 -9.20 -3.09
C GLY A 131 5.76 -9.84 -3.81
N GLN A 132 5.65 -11.16 -3.67
CA GLN A 132 4.53 -11.92 -4.25
C GLN A 132 3.29 -11.79 -3.35
N CYS A 133 2.24 -11.21 -3.94
CA CYS A 133 0.86 -11.17 -3.49
C CYS A 133 0.05 -11.92 -4.56
#